data_AF-A0A0C2GIY9-F1
#
_entry.id   AF-A0A0C2GIY9-F1
#
_cell.length_a   1.000
_cell.length_b   1.000
_cell.length_c   1.000
_cell.angle_alpha   90.00
_cell.angle_beta   90.00
_cell.angle_gamma   90.00
#
_symmetry.space_group_name_H-M   'P 1'
#
loop_
_entity.id
_entity.type
_entity.pdbx_description
1 polymer ?
#
loop_
_entity_poly.entity_id
_entity_poly.type
_entity_poly.pdbx_seq_one_letter_code
_entity_poly.pdbx_strand_id
1 'polypeptide(L)'
;MVALPDFSAGAMENWGLITYRENSLLYDERLYGPMNKQRVALVVAHELGHQWFGDLVTMKWWDDLWLNEGFATWVEFFGIDVISDYKWRMPEYIILDALTQGLTRDSVARSHPLSFRIDKATEVFEAFDSISYGKGASILRMLSAIIGAETFHKGIAVSLGNIS
;
A
#
# COMPACT_ATOMS: atom_id res chain seq x y z
N MET A 1 8.87 -15.26 3.10
CA MET A 1 7.66 -14.87 3.86
C MET A 1 7.52 -15.79 5.06
N VAL A 2 7.19 -15.24 6.24
CA VAL A 2 6.99 -16.01 7.47
C VAL A 2 5.87 -15.40 8.31
N ALA A 3 5.02 -16.24 8.92
CA ALA A 3 4.00 -15.81 9.88
C ALA A 3 4.57 -15.86 11.31
N LEU A 4 4.33 -14.80 12.07
CA LEU A 4 4.76 -14.65 13.46
C LEU A 4 3.52 -14.67 14.39
N PRO A 5 3.55 -15.45 15.49
CA PRO A 5 2.41 -15.60 16.40
C PRO A 5 2.11 -14.33 17.20
N ASP A 6 3.14 -13.51 17.47
CA ASP A 6 3.00 -12.21 18.13
C ASP A 6 3.72 -11.15 17.29
N PHE A 7 2.94 -10.24 16.70
CA PHE A 7 3.45 -9.21 15.80
C PHE A 7 2.58 -7.94 15.85
N SER A 8 3.19 -6.80 16.15
CA SER A 8 2.50 -5.53 16.40
C SER A 8 1.85 -4.94 15.15
N ALA A 9 2.53 -5.03 14.01
CA ALA A 9 2.01 -4.61 12.71
C ALA A 9 1.15 -5.70 12.04
N GLY A 10 0.59 -5.39 10.88
CA GLY A 10 -0.08 -6.38 10.02
C GLY A 10 0.92 -7.27 9.30
N ALA A 11 1.93 -6.67 8.70
CA ALA A 11 3.09 -7.26 8.07
C ALA A 11 4.25 -6.23 8.02
N MET A 12 5.41 -6.62 7.52
CA MET A 12 6.59 -5.77 7.32
C MET A 12 7.48 -6.36 6.22
N GLU A 13 7.91 -5.50 5.31
CA GLU A 13 8.43 -5.78 3.97
C GLU A 13 9.89 -6.24 3.92
N ASN A 14 10.54 -6.49 5.06
CA ASN A 14 11.98 -6.77 5.16
C ASN A 14 12.52 -7.57 3.96
N TRP A 15 13.41 -6.97 3.16
CA TRP A 15 13.77 -7.48 1.84
C TRP A 15 14.25 -8.93 1.85
N GLY A 16 13.52 -9.80 1.14
CA GLY A 16 13.80 -11.24 1.06
C GLY A 16 13.24 -12.07 2.23
N LEU A 17 12.79 -11.45 3.32
CA LEU A 17 12.15 -12.10 4.46
C LEU A 17 10.97 -11.27 5.01
N ILE A 18 9.93 -11.13 4.20
CA ILE A 18 8.69 -10.46 4.63
C ILE A 18 8.06 -11.20 5.82
N THR A 19 7.75 -10.48 6.88
CA THR A 19 7.15 -11.00 8.13
C THR A 19 5.69 -10.58 8.24
N TYR A 20 4.81 -11.48 8.68
CA TYR A 20 3.37 -11.24 8.79
C TYR A 20 2.86 -11.60 10.17
N ARG A 21 1.81 -10.93 10.65
CA ARG A 21 0.93 -11.52 11.67
C ARG A 21 0.21 -12.72 11.07
N GLU A 22 -0.05 -13.77 11.85
CA GLU A 22 -0.67 -15.02 11.34
C GLU A 22 -1.93 -14.79 10.49
N ASN A 23 -2.84 -13.92 10.92
CA ASN A 23 -4.08 -13.64 10.20
C ASN A 23 -3.92 -12.76 8.94
N SER A 24 -2.71 -12.29 8.66
CA SER A 24 -2.34 -11.56 7.45
C SER A 24 -1.67 -12.44 6.39
N LEU A 25 -1.35 -13.71 6.72
CA LEU A 25 -0.70 -14.65 5.79
C LEU A 25 -1.42 -16.00 5.70
N LEU A 26 -1.89 -16.54 6.82
CA LEU A 26 -2.49 -17.88 6.88
C LEU A 26 -3.99 -17.81 6.59
N TYR A 27 -4.45 -18.66 5.67
CA TYR A 27 -5.86 -18.79 5.31
C TYR A 27 -6.24 -20.26 5.11
N ASP A 28 -7.32 -20.70 5.73
CA ASP A 28 -7.99 -21.99 5.49
C ASP A 28 -9.46 -21.71 5.16
N GLU A 29 -9.90 -22.13 3.98
CA GLU A 29 -11.29 -21.95 3.50
C GLU A 29 -12.34 -22.71 4.32
N ARG A 30 -11.92 -23.70 5.12
CA ARG A 30 -12.80 -24.42 6.05
C ARG A 30 -13.11 -23.60 7.30
N LEU A 31 -12.26 -22.62 7.62
CA LEU A 31 -12.33 -21.83 8.84
C LEU A 31 -12.72 -20.37 8.59
N TYR A 32 -12.34 -19.82 7.44
CA TYR A 32 -12.45 -18.39 7.15
C TYR A 32 -13.24 -18.11 5.87
N GLY A 33 -13.90 -16.94 5.84
CA GLY A 33 -14.72 -16.52 4.71
C GLY A 33 -13.95 -15.79 3.60
N PRO A 34 -14.62 -15.47 2.48
CA PRO A 34 -14.00 -14.80 1.34
C PRO A 34 -13.33 -13.46 1.68
N MET A 35 -13.87 -12.70 2.64
CA MET A 35 -13.29 -11.42 3.07
C MET A 35 -11.91 -11.61 3.72
N ASN A 36 -11.71 -12.71 4.47
CA ASN A 36 -10.39 -13.04 5.03
C ASN A 36 -9.41 -13.41 3.92
N LYS A 37 -9.86 -14.18 2.92
CA LYS A 37 -9.04 -14.51 1.74
C LYS A 37 -8.59 -13.24 1.01
N GLN A 38 -9.51 -12.31 0.80
CA GLN A 38 -9.21 -11.04 0.14
C GLN A 38 -8.24 -10.21 0.96
N ARG A 39 -8.45 -10.08 2.28
CA ARG A 39 -7.52 -9.37 3.16
C ARG A 39 -6.12 -9.95 3.12
N VAL A 40 -5.95 -11.27 3.24
CA VAL A 40 -4.63 -11.92 3.15
C VAL A 40 -3.99 -11.64 1.79
N ALA A 41 -4.76 -11.75 0.70
CA ALA A 41 -4.25 -11.46 -0.63
C ALA A 41 -3.78 -10.01 -0.77
N LEU A 42 -4.54 -9.04 -0.27
CA LEU A 42 -4.17 -7.62 -0.31
C LEU A 42 -2.91 -7.36 0.49
N VAL A 43 -2.82 -7.83 1.74
CA VAL A 43 -1.61 -7.62 2.55
C VAL A 43 -0.40 -8.27 1.88
N VAL A 44 -0.51 -9.49 1.35
CA VAL A 44 0.60 -10.11 0.61
C VAL A 44 1.01 -9.28 -0.61
N ALA A 45 0.06 -8.76 -1.38
CA ALA A 45 0.35 -7.91 -2.54
C ALA A 45 0.98 -6.57 -2.14
N HIS A 46 0.58 -6.00 -1.00
CA HIS A 46 1.14 -4.78 -0.42
C HIS A 46 2.63 -4.95 -0.14
N GLU A 47 2.98 -5.96 0.67
CA GLU A 47 4.37 -6.23 1.04
C GLU A 47 5.25 -6.62 -0.16
N LEU A 48 4.66 -7.29 -1.15
CA LEU A 48 5.34 -7.56 -2.42
C LEU A 48 5.55 -6.28 -3.24
N GLY A 49 4.62 -5.33 -3.19
CA GLY A 49 4.77 -4.00 -3.78
C GLY A 49 5.96 -3.25 -3.19
N HIS A 50 6.18 -3.37 -1.89
CA HIS A 50 7.33 -2.76 -1.21
C HIS A 50 8.70 -3.24 -1.72
N GLN A 51 8.78 -4.45 -2.29
CA GLN A 51 10.02 -4.96 -2.86
C GLN A 51 10.55 -4.07 -4.01
N TRP A 52 9.67 -3.27 -4.63
CA TRP A 52 10.04 -2.19 -5.55
C TRP A 52 9.95 -0.80 -4.90
N PHE A 53 8.87 -0.52 -4.16
CA PHE A 53 8.58 0.78 -3.57
C PHE A 53 8.78 0.77 -2.05
N GLY A 54 10.02 1.02 -1.63
CA GLY A 54 10.45 0.99 -0.24
C GLY A 54 11.78 0.29 -0.07
N ASP A 55 11.92 -0.90 -0.69
CA ASP A 55 13.17 -1.66 -0.69
C ASP A 55 14.12 -1.21 -1.82
N LEU A 56 13.72 -1.40 -3.09
CA LEU A 56 14.55 -1.07 -4.24
C LEU A 56 14.71 0.45 -4.43
N VAL A 57 13.59 1.18 -4.34
CA VAL A 57 13.57 2.64 -4.32
C VAL A 57 12.93 3.09 -3.02
N THR A 58 13.75 3.65 -2.13
CA THR A 58 13.31 4.14 -0.82
C THR A 58 13.17 5.67 -0.86
N MET A 59 12.15 6.20 -0.19
CA MET A 59 12.06 7.64 0.06
C MET A 59 13.33 8.18 0.74
N LYS A 60 13.73 9.40 0.39
CA LYS A 60 14.95 10.00 0.96
C LYS A 60 14.82 10.26 2.47
N TRP A 61 13.62 10.59 2.91
CA TRP A 61 13.29 10.84 4.31
C TRP A 61 11.80 10.56 4.56
N TRP A 62 11.44 10.38 5.83
CA TRP A 62 10.07 10.05 6.27
C TRP A 62 9.02 11.08 5.86
N ASP A 63 9.42 12.31 5.54
CA ASP A 63 8.55 13.34 5.00
C ASP A 63 7.76 12.86 3.77
N ASP A 64 8.35 11.95 3.00
CA ASP A 64 7.78 11.39 1.77
C ASP A 64 7.41 9.90 1.95
N LEU A 65 7.05 9.47 3.16
CA LEU A 65 6.66 8.08 3.48
C LEU A 65 5.60 7.51 2.51
N TRP A 66 4.69 8.36 2.03
CA TRP A 66 3.67 7.96 1.05
C TRP A 66 4.24 7.39 -0.27
N LEU A 67 5.51 7.69 -0.62
CA LEU A 67 6.17 7.09 -1.79
C LEU A 67 6.35 5.59 -1.64
N ASN A 68 6.45 5.09 -0.40
CA ASN A 68 6.44 3.66 -0.11
C ASN A 68 4.98 3.20 0.06
N GLU A 69 4.32 3.68 1.11
CA GLU A 69 3.01 3.15 1.55
C GLU A 69 1.89 3.39 0.54
N GLY A 70 1.88 4.56 -0.10
CA GLY A 70 0.88 4.91 -1.11
C GLY A 70 1.05 4.09 -2.38
N PHE A 71 2.29 3.82 -2.81
CA PHE A 71 2.56 2.95 -3.95
C PHE A 71 2.29 1.48 -3.64
N ALA A 72 2.70 0.98 -2.47
CA ALA A 72 2.39 -0.38 -2.03
C ALA A 72 0.88 -0.61 -1.93
N THR A 73 0.15 0.35 -1.34
CA THR A 73 -1.33 0.36 -1.33
C THR A 73 -1.88 0.37 -2.77
N TRP A 74 -1.38 1.21 -3.68
CA TRP A 74 -1.85 1.18 -5.07
C TRP A 74 -1.60 -0.18 -5.76
N VAL A 75 -0.41 -0.76 -5.56
CA VAL A 75 -0.04 -2.08 -6.09
C VAL A 75 -0.93 -3.17 -5.52
N GLU A 76 -1.34 -3.10 -4.25
CA GLU A 76 -2.18 -4.15 -3.64
C GLU A 76 -3.51 -4.30 -4.37
N PHE A 77 -4.19 -3.19 -4.70
CA PHE A 77 -5.46 -3.24 -5.42
C PHE A 77 -5.25 -3.62 -6.89
N PHE A 78 -4.28 -2.99 -7.57
CA PHE A 78 -4.02 -3.27 -8.98
C PHE A 78 -3.55 -4.71 -9.20
N GLY A 79 -2.58 -5.16 -8.41
CA GLY A 79 -1.99 -6.49 -8.50
C GLY A 79 -3.00 -7.59 -8.22
N ILE A 80 -3.82 -7.44 -7.17
CA ILE A 80 -4.87 -8.41 -6.87
C ILE A 80 -5.97 -8.43 -7.93
N ASP A 81 -6.30 -7.31 -8.56
CA ASP A 81 -7.27 -7.31 -9.66
C ASP A 81 -6.79 -8.22 -10.80
N VAL A 82 -5.54 -8.01 -11.23
CA VAL A 82 -4.90 -8.78 -12.29
C VAL A 82 -4.79 -10.25 -11.91
N ILE A 83 -4.31 -10.56 -10.70
CA ILE A 83 -4.15 -11.95 -10.21
C ILE A 83 -5.50 -12.67 -10.09
N SER A 84 -6.55 -11.94 -9.73
CA SER A 84 -7.91 -12.48 -9.62
C SER A 84 -8.59 -12.69 -10.99
N ASP A 85 -7.90 -12.41 -12.10
CA ASP A 85 -8.47 -12.38 -13.46
C ASP A 85 -9.66 -11.41 -13.51
N TYR A 86 -9.51 -10.24 -12.87
CA TYR A 86 -10.48 -9.15 -12.79
C TYR A 86 -11.82 -9.51 -12.14
N LYS A 87 -11.91 -10.66 -11.45
CA LYS A 87 -13.16 -11.15 -10.83
C LYS A 87 -13.48 -10.45 -9.53
N TRP A 88 -12.48 -9.87 -8.86
CA TRP A 88 -12.65 -9.26 -7.54
C TRP A 88 -13.00 -7.78 -7.60
N ARG A 89 -12.97 -7.15 -8.78
CA ARG A 89 -13.40 -5.76 -9.00
C ARG A 89 -12.68 -4.78 -8.07
N MET A 90 -11.36 -4.94 -7.99
CA MET A 90 -10.53 -4.12 -7.11
C MET A 90 -10.52 -2.62 -7.48
N PRO A 91 -10.69 -2.19 -8.76
CA PRO A 91 -10.82 -0.79 -9.12
C PRO A 91 -12.02 -0.08 -8.49
N GLU A 92 -13.08 -0.81 -8.16
CA GLU A 92 -14.20 -0.33 -7.37
C GLU A 92 -13.95 -0.49 -5.88
N TYR A 93 -13.30 -1.58 -5.45
CA TYR A 93 -13.01 -1.82 -4.04
C TYR A 93 -12.08 -0.75 -3.43
N ILE A 94 -11.09 -0.25 -4.19
CA ILE A 94 -10.21 0.86 -3.74
C ILE A 94 -10.99 2.15 -3.42
N ILE A 95 -12.16 2.36 -4.02
CA ILE A 95 -13.04 3.50 -3.73
C ILE A 95 -13.67 3.33 -2.35
N LEU A 96 -14.18 2.12 -2.07
CA LEU A 96 -14.85 1.79 -0.81
C LEU A 96 -13.87 1.72 0.36
N ASP A 97 -12.62 1.34 0.08
CA ASP A 97 -11.59 1.17 1.10
C ASP A 97 -10.65 2.37 1.18
N ALA A 98 -9.53 2.35 0.46
CA ALA A 98 -8.48 3.37 0.50
C ALA A 98 -8.99 4.82 0.34
N LEU A 99 -9.84 5.09 -0.67
CA LEU A 99 -10.34 6.45 -0.91
C LEU A 99 -11.28 6.93 0.21
N THR A 100 -12.20 6.08 0.67
CA THR A 100 -13.15 6.46 1.72
C THR A 100 -12.43 6.69 3.04
N GLN A 101 -11.45 5.87 3.38
CA GLN A 101 -10.61 6.06 4.56
C GLN A 101 -9.78 7.36 4.45
N GLY A 102 -9.12 7.58 3.31
CA GLY A 102 -8.34 8.77 3.02
C GLY A 102 -9.18 10.06 3.12
N LEU A 103 -10.35 10.11 2.45
CA LEU A 103 -11.26 11.26 2.50
C LEU A 103 -11.78 11.52 3.93
N THR A 104 -12.13 10.47 4.66
CA THR A 104 -12.60 10.60 6.04
C THR A 104 -11.55 11.28 6.91
N ARG A 105 -10.29 10.82 6.81
CA ARG A 105 -9.16 11.40 7.56
C ARG A 105 -8.81 12.81 7.08
N ASP A 106 -8.91 13.07 5.79
CA ASP A 106 -8.58 14.36 5.19
C ASP A 106 -9.68 15.42 5.31
N SER A 107 -10.88 15.03 5.74
CA SER A 107 -12.03 15.93 5.92
C SER A 107 -11.98 16.79 7.19
N VAL A 108 -11.01 16.54 8.08
CA VAL A 108 -10.91 17.22 9.39
C VAL A 108 -9.70 18.16 9.47
N ALA A 109 -9.82 19.23 10.24
CA ALA A 109 -8.77 20.24 10.40
C ALA A 109 -7.44 19.71 10.97
N ARG A 110 -7.47 18.55 11.64
CA ARG A 110 -6.28 17.86 12.17
C ARG A 110 -5.59 16.93 11.16
N SER A 111 -6.03 16.90 9.90
CA SER A 111 -5.33 16.20 8.83
C SER A 111 -3.93 16.81 8.62
N HIS A 112 -3.13 16.17 7.77
CA HIS A 112 -1.84 16.69 7.33
C HIS A 112 -1.67 16.53 5.80
N PRO A 113 -0.76 17.32 5.18
CA PRO A 113 -0.37 17.11 3.80
C PRO A 113 0.23 15.72 3.57
N LEU A 114 0.21 15.25 2.33
CA LEU A 114 0.78 13.94 1.97
C LEU A 114 2.30 13.88 2.19
N SER A 115 2.99 14.98 1.89
CA SER A 115 4.39 15.21 2.26
C SER A 115 4.48 16.35 3.27
N PHE A 116 5.08 16.11 4.42
CA PHE A 116 5.22 17.10 5.49
C PHE A 116 6.48 16.82 6.31
N ARG A 117 7.02 17.86 6.95
CA ARG A 117 8.27 17.74 7.72
C ARG A 117 8.08 16.88 8.96
N ILE A 118 8.95 15.89 9.14
CA ILE A 118 9.04 14.99 10.28
C ILE A 118 10.43 15.13 10.92
N ASP A 119 10.46 15.60 12.17
CA ASP A 119 11.70 15.84 12.91
C ASP A 119 11.90 14.82 14.05
N LYS A 120 10.83 14.15 14.51
CA LYS A 120 10.88 13.20 15.65
C LYS A 120 10.42 11.80 15.27
N ALA A 121 11.00 10.79 15.93
CA ALA A 121 10.61 9.39 15.74
C ALA A 121 9.12 9.12 16.03
N THR A 122 8.51 9.83 16.99
CA THR A 122 7.07 9.69 17.28
C THR A 122 6.20 10.17 16.12
N GLU A 123 6.63 11.22 15.42
CA GLU A 123 5.91 11.78 14.27
C GLU A 123 5.97 10.82 13.07
N VAL A 124 7.04 10.02 12.95
CA VAL A 124 7.11 8.94 11.95
C VAL A 124 5.96 7.95 12.16
N PHE A 125 5.76 7.46 13.38
CA PHE A 125 4.66 6.54 13.69
C PHE A 125 3.27 7.17 13.46
N GLU A 126 3.13 8.47 13.69
CA GLU A 126 1.89 9.20 13.39
C GLU A 126 1.64 9.35 11.88
N ALA A 127 2.70 9.38 11.06
CA ALA A 127 2.61 9.46 9.61
C ALA A 127 2.19 8.12 8.96
N PHE A 128 2.30 7.00 9.67
CA PHE A 128 1.73 5.71 9.25
C PHE A 128 0.20 5.70 9.47
N ASP A 129 -0.51 6.56 8.73
CA ASP A 129 -1.96 6.72 8.81
C ASP A 129 -2.64 6.71 7.42
N SER A 130 -3.97 6.76 7.39
CA SER A 130 -4.74 6.67 6.12
C SER A 130 -4.47 7.81 5.12
N ILE A 131 -3.74 8.86 5.49
CA ILE A 131 -3.24 9.87 4.53
C ILE A 131 -2.11 9.25 3.70
N SER A 132 -1.05 8.73 4.33
CA SER A 132 0.09 8.14 3.62
C SER A 132 -0.32 6.95 2.74
N TYR A 133 -1.22 6.10 3.27
CA TYR A 133 -1.75 4.94 2.56
C TYR A 133 -2.87 5.31 1.58
N GLY A 134 -4.05 5.64 2.12
CA GLY A 134 -5.29 5.77 1.37
C GLY A 134 -5.33 6.98 0.44
N LYS A 135 -4.93 8.16 0.93
CA LYS A 135 -4.84 9.37 0.09
C LYS A 135 -3.71 9.25 -0.93
N GLY A 136 -2.56 8.70 -0.54
CA GLY A 136 -1.43 8.40 -1.43
C GLY A 136 -1.85 7.54 -2.62
N ALA A 137 -2.41 6.36 -2.37
CA ALA A 137 -2.91 5.46 -3.42
C ALA A 137 -4.01 6.08 -4.28
N SER A 138 -4.90 6.87 -3.68
CA SER A 138 -5.98 7.54 -4.39
C SER A 138 -5.47 8.59 -5.39
N ILE A 139 -4.42 9.34 -5.02
CA ILE A 139 -3.77 10.30 -5.91
C ILE A 139 -3.05 9.57 -7.04
N LEU A 140 -2.38 8.44 -6.78
CA LEU A 140 -1.76 7.62 -7.83
C LEU A 140 -2.80 7.06 -8.81
N ARG A 141 -3.93 6.55 -8.30
CA ARG A 141 -5.07 6.12 -9.12
C ARG A 141 -5.60 7.26 -10.00
N MET A 142 -5.76 8.45 -9.42
CA MET A 142 -6.20 9.64 -10.15
C MET A 142 -5.19 10.04 -11.23
N LEU A 143 -3.91 10.07 -10.91
CA LEU A 143 -2.83 10.40 -11.84
C LEU A 143 -2.83 9.44 -13.03
N SER A 144 -2.89 8.13 -12.77
CA SER A 144 -2.99 7.09 -13.80
C SER A 144 -4.20 7.28 -14.72
N ALA A 145 -5.36 7.69 -14.16
CA ALA A 145 -6.56 7.99 -14.94
C ALA A 145 -6.40 9.26 -15.80
N ILE A 146 -5.67 10.28 -15.32
CA ILE A 146 -5.45 11.54 -16.05
C ILE A 146 -4.48 11.35 -17.22
N ILE A 147 -3.35 10.67 -17.00
CA ILE A 147 -2.28 10.55 -18.00
C ILE A 147 -2.36 9.26 -18.85
N GLY A 148 -3.26 8.35 -18.47
CA GLY A 148 -3.42 7.03 -19.08
C GLY A 148 -2.52 5.98 -18.44
N ALA A 149 -3.07 4.77 -18.24
CA ALA A 149 -2.39 3.67 -17.55
C ALA A 149 -1.06 3.27 -18.20
N GLU A 150 -0.98 3.26 -19.54
CA GLU A 150 0.25 2.93 -20.26
C GLU A 150 1.37 3.95 -19.98
N THR A 151 1.05 5.25 -20.04
CA THR A 151 1.99 6.34 -19.74
C THR A 151 2.43 6.27 -18.28
N PHE A 152 1.49 6.02 -17.38
CA PHE A 152 1.77 5.89 -15.95
C PHE A 152 2.72 4.73 -15.65
N HIS A 153 2.46 3.53 -16.20
CA HIS A 153 3.34 2.37 -16.03
C HIS A 153 4.73 2.59 -16.64
N LYS A 154 4.83 3.27 -17.79
CA LYS A 154 6.13 3.67 -18.37
C LYS A 154 6.88 4.62 -17.43
N GLY A 155 6.19 5.59 -16.83
CA GLY A 155 6.76 6.50 -15.84
C GLY A 155 7.31 5.75 -14.62
N ILE A 156 6.56 4.79 -14.08
CA ILE A 156 7.01 3.90 -13.00
C ILE A 156 8.25 3.11 -13.41
N ALA A 157 8.24 2.50 -14.59
CA ALA A 157 9.38 1.69 -15.05
C ALA A 157 10.66 2.54 -15.16
N VAL A 158 10.55 3.79 -15.62
CA VAL A 158 11.68 4.72 -15.65
C VAL A 158 12.13 5.11 -14.24
N SER A 159 11.21 5.39 -13.32
CA SER A 159 11.60 5.74 -11.94
C SER A 159 12.29 4.60 -11.19
N LEU A 160 11.89 3.34 -11.46
CA LEU A 160 12.53 2.14 -10.90
C LEU A 160 13.84 1.78 -11.62
N GLY A 161 13.97 2.10 -12.91
CA GLY A 161 15.11 1.75 -13.75
C GLY A 161 16.26 2.76 -13.74
N ASN A 162 16.06 3.98 -13.22
CA ASN A 162 17.10 5.01 -13.10
C ASN A 162 18.11 4.75 -11.95
N ILE A 163 18.23 3.51 -11.51
CA ILE A 163 19.25 3.06 -10.57
C ILE A 163 20.50 2.73 -11.40
N SER A 164 21.25 3.77 -11.76
CA SER A 164 22.56 3.66 -12.42
C SER A 164 23.69 3.51 -11.42
#